data_AF-A0A355BA03-F1
#
_entry.id   AF-A0A355BA03-F1
#
_cell.length_a   1.000
_cell.length_b   1.000
_cell.length_c   1.000
_cell.angle_alpha   90.00
_cell.angle_beta   90.00
_cell.angle_gamma   90.00
#
_symmetry.space_group_name_H-M   'P 1'
#
loop_
_entity.id
_entity.type
_entity.pdbx_description
1 polymer ?
#
loop_
_entity_poly.entity_id
_entity_poly.type
_entity_poly.pdbx_seq_one_letter_code
_entity_poly.pdbx_strand_id
1 'polypeptide(L)'
;REKALGPEDLRVAGRLKTLARLYKGRRQFKKAESHYKRALAIREKALGPDHPDNAAALYEMAPVYFSQRKFTEAAPLLERALVILEKNLGPDHIRILQILNRLAFAYQSAGKWGEATSAQEKARAMQKRLAGRR
;
A
#
# COMPACT_ATOMS: atom_id res chain seq x y z
N ARG A 1 -23.74 15.91 -9.26
CA ARG A 1 -23.23 15.69 -10.64
C ARG A 1 -21.76 15.27 -10.54
N GLU A 2 -21.49 13.98 -10.34
CA GLU A 2 -20.13 13.46 -10.41
C GLU A 2 -19.62 13.64 -11.84
N LYS A 3 -18.61 14.51 -12.03
CA LYS A 3 -17.80 14.47 -13.24
C LYS A 3 -17.10 13.12 -13.21
N ALA A 4 -17.61 12.14 -13.96
CA ALA A 4 -16.90 10.91 -14.24
C ALA A 4 -15.53 11.30 -14.80
N LEU A 5 -14.50 11.14 -13.98
CA LEU A 5 -13.12 11.36 -14.40
C LEU A 5 -12.81 10.32 -15.48
N GLY A 6 -12.39 10.79 -16.65
CA GLY A 6 -12.23 9.94 -17.82
C GLY A 6 -10.95 9.10 -17.76
N PRO A 7 -10.73 8.22 -18.76
CA PRO A 7 -9.48 7.47 -18.93
C PRO A 7 -8.23 8.36 -18.95
N GLU A 8 -8.36 9.63 -19.32
CA GLU A 8 -7.28 10.62 -19.29
C GLU A 8 -6.76 10.90 -17.88
N ASP A 9 -7.65 10.96 -16.88
CA ASP A 9 -7.28 11.17 -15.48
C ASP A 9 -6.50 9.96 -14.94
N LEU A 10 -6.90 8.74 -15.31
CA LEU A 10 -6.16 7.53 -14.97
C LEU A 10 -4.77 7.47 -15.63
N ARG A 11 -4.63 7.98 -16.87
CA ARG A 11 -3.31 8.14 -17.51
C ARG A 11 -2.43 9.15 -16.76
N VAL A 12 -3.00 10.26 -16.29
CA VAL A 12 -2.28 11.23 -15.44
C VAL A 12 -1.81 10.59 -14.13
N ALA A 13 -2.67 9.81 -13.47
CA ALA A 13 -2.29 9.06 -12.28
C ALA A 13 -1.16 8.05 -12.56
N GLY A 14 -1.20 7.38 -13.72
CA GLY A 14 -0.12 6.50 -14.18
C GLY A 14 1.22 7.23 -14.33
N ARG A 15 1.23 8.40 -14.98
CA ARG A 15 2.44 9.23 -15.14
C ARG A 15 2.98 9.73 -13.80
N LEU A 16 2.11 10.19 -12.91
CA LEU A 16 2.48 10.62 -11.55
C LEU A 16 3.10 9.49 -10.75
N LYS A 17 2.55 8.27 -10.81
CA LYS A 17 3.13 7.08 -10.19
C LYS A 17 4.55 6.81 -10.71
N THR A 18 4.77 6.90 -12.02
CA THR A 18 6.10 6.72 -12.62
C THR A 18 7.09 7.78 -12.14
N LEU A 19 6.68 9.05 -12.11
CA LEU A 19 7.51 10.13 -11.56
C LEU A 19 7.84 9.90 -10.08
N ALA A 20 6.86 9.44 -9.28
CA ALA A 20 7.08 9.14 -7.88
C ALA A 20 8.15 8.04 -7.69
N ARG A 21 8.11 6.98 -8.51
CA ARG A 21 9.13 5.91 -8.50
C ARG A 21 10.51 6.45 -8.87
N LEU A 22 10.60 7.31 -9.88
CA LEU A 22 11.85 7.96 -10.28
C LEU A 22 12.43 8.81 -9.14
N TYR A 23 11.61 9.67 -8.52
CA TYR A 23 12.04 10.49 -7.39
C TYR A 23 12.45 9.66 -6.19
N LYS A 24 11.75 8.56 -5.89
CA LYS A 24 12.15 7.60 -4.85
C LYS A 24 13.54 7.02 -5.13
N GLY A 25 13.81 6.60 -6.37
CA GLY A 25 15.12 6.09 -6.78
C GLY A 25 16.24 7.12 -6.61
N ARG A 26 15.93 8.41 -6.80
CA ARG A 26 16.84 9.54 -6.56
C ARG A 26 16.87 10.00 -5.09
N ARG A 27 16.27 9.25 -4.16
CA ARG A 27 16.13 9.59 -2.73
C ARG A 27 15.41 10.92 -2.46
N GLN A 28 14.65 11.44 -3.42
CA GLN A 28 13.83 12.65 -3.29
C GLN A 28 12.45 12.30 -2.72
N PHE A 29 12.42 11.82 -1.48
CA PHE A 29 11.23 11.20 -0.88
C PHE A 29 10.02 12.12 -0.75
N LYS A 30 10.22 13.41 -0.42
CA LYS A 30 9.12 14.39 -0.36
C LYS A 30 8.41 14.56 -1.70
N LYS A 31 9.16 14.59 -2.81
CA LYS A 31 8.58 14.68 -4.16
C LYS A 31 7.86 13.39 -4.53
N ALA A 32 8.46 12.24 -4.21
CA ALA A 32 7.82 10.94 -4.42
C ALA A 32 6.49 10.83 -3.68
N GLU A 33 6.45 11.23 -2.41
CA GLU A 33 5.24 11.25 -1.58
C GLU A 33 4.13 12.12 -2.21
N SER A 34 4.46 13.35 -2.62
CA SER A 34 3.51 14.27 -3.27
C SER A 34 2.90 13.68 -4.54
N HIS A 35 3.74 13.11 -5.43
CA HIS A 35 3.27 12.51 -6.67
C HIS A 35 2.40 11.27 -6.43
N TYR A 36 2.78 10.41 -5.49
CA TYR A 36 1.95 9.25 -5.14
C TYR A 36 0.60 9.67 -4.55
N LYS A 37 0.55 10.63 -3.62
CA LYS A 37 -0.70 11.15 -3.05
C LYS A 37 -1.63 11.68 -4.13
N ARG A 38 -1.10 12.47 -5.07
CA ARG A 38 -1.88 13.00 -6.19
C ARG A 38 -2.38 11.89 -7.12
N ALA A 39 -1.54 10.89 -7.41
CA ALA A 39 -1.95 9.73 -8.21
C ALA A 39 -3.07 8.92 -7.53
N LEU A 40 -2.97 8.71 -6.21
CA LEU A 40 -3.98 8.00 -5.43
C LEU A 40 -5.31 8.78 -5.43
N ALA A 41 -5.30 10.08 -5.14
CA ALA A 41 -6.51 10.90 -5.14
C ALA A 41 -7.27 10.88 -6.48
N ILE A 42 -6.53 10.92 -7.60
CA ILE A 42 -7.14 10.80 -8.94
C ILE A 42 -7.79 9.43 -9.12
N ARG A 43 -7.10 8.34 -8.72
CA ARG A 43 -7.64 6.98 -8.83
C ARG A 43 -8.85 6.75 -7.94
N GLU A 44 -8.83 7.23 -6.71
CA GLU A 44 -9.96 7.12 -5.78
C GLU A 44 -11.20 7.82 -6.33
N LYS A 45 -11.03 8.99 -6.96
CA LYS A 45 -12.14 9.71 -7.58
C LYS A 45 -12.64 9.04 -8.87
N ALA A 46 -11.78 8.35 -9.61
CA ALA A 46 -12.15 7.69 -10.87
C ALA A 46 -12.70 6.26 -10.70
N LEU A 47 -12.19 5.52 -9.72
CA LEU A 47 -12.45 4.08 -9.53
C LEU A 47 -13.14 3.74 -8.21
N GLY A 48 -13.25 4.71 -7.31
CA GLY A 48 -13.66 4.50 -5.92
C GLY A 48 -12.50 4.15 -4.99
N PRO A 49 -12.66 4.37 -3.67
CA PRO A 49 -11.59 4.21 -2.69
C PRO A 49 -11.16 2.74 -2.46
N ASP A 50 -12.05 1.79 -2.71
CA ASP A 50 -11.87 0.35 -2.47
C ASP A 50 -11.37 -0.44 -3.69
N HIS A 51 -11.06 0.25 -4.79
CA HIS A 51 -10.60 -0.42 -6.01
C HIS A 51 -9.24 -1.12 -5.78
N PRO A 52 -9.03 -2.38 -6.25
CA PRO A 52 -7.82 -3.15 -5.99
C PRO A 52 -6.52 -2.47 -6.44
N ASP A 53 -6.56 -1.63 -7.48
CA ASP A 53 -5.40 -0.85 -7.93
C ASP A 53 -4.94 0.22 -6.92
N ASN A 54 -5.81 0.64 -6.01
CA ASN A 54 -5.45 1.56 -4.93
C ASN A 54 -4.62 0.86 -3.86
N ALA A 55 -4.85 -0.42 -3.60
CA ALA A 55 -4.03 -1.20 -2.67
C ALA A 55 -2.58 -1.29 -3.14
N ALA A 56 -2.35 -1.49 -4.45
CA ALA A 56 -1.00 -1.49 -5.02
C ALA A 56 -0.31 -0.12 -4.86
N ALA A 57 -1.04 0.98 -5.04
CA ALA A 57 -0.50 2.32 -4.85
C ALA A 57 -0.13 2.59 -3.37
N LEU A 58 -1.03 2.27 -2.45
CA LEU A 58 -0.81 2.39 -1.00
C LEU A 58 0.40 1.57 -0.54
N TYR A 59 0.53 0.33 -1.03
CA TYR A 59 1.69 -0.53 -0.78
C TYR A 59 3.01 0.04 -1.32
N GLU A 60 2.99 0.66 -2.52
CA GLU A 60 4.16 1.30 -3.12
C GLU A 60 4.58 2.60 -2.40
N MET A 61 3.65 3.26 -1.71
CA MET A 61 3.91 4.46 -0.92
C MET A 61 4.65 4.16 0.38
N ALA A 62 4.36 3.06 1.06
CA ALA A 62 4.93 2.75 2.38
C ALA A 62 6.48 2.82 2.44
N PRO A 63 7.25 2.29 1.45
CA PRO A 63 8.71 2.48 1.42
C PRO A 63 9.18 3.94 1.40
N VAL A 64 8.41 4.85 0.79
CA VAL A 64 8.74 6.29 0.76
C VAL A 64 8.66 6.88 2.18
N TYR A 65 7.72 6.40 2.99
CA TYR A 65 7.60 6.77 4.39
C TYR A 65 8.69 6.12 5.25
N PHE A 66 8.99 4.83 5.01
CA PHE A 66 10.09 4.14 5.71
C PHE A 66 11.44 4.83 5.48
N SER A 67 11.74 5.26 4.26
CA SER A 67 12.96 6.02 3.96
C SER A 67 13.04 7.39 4.63
N GLN A 68 11.91 7.90 5.14
CA GLN A 68 11.81 9.12 5.93
C GLN A 68 11.67 8.83 7.44
N ARG A 69 11.78 7.57 7.88
CA ARG A 69 11.50 7.10 9.25
C ARG A 69 10.09 7.43 9.76
N LYS A 70 9.15 7.65 8.85
CA LYS A 70 7.73 7.94 9.13
C LYS A 70 6.91 6.66 9.25
N PHE A 71 7.25 5.80 10.20
CA PHE A 71 6.66 4.46 10.30
C PHE A 71 5.19 4.50 10.74
N THR A 72 4.85 5.45 11.60
CA THR A 72 3.48 5.72 12.08
C THR A 72 2.52 6.11 10.96
N GLU A 73 2.99 6.85 9.97
CA GLU A 73 2.19 7.25 8.80
C GLU A 73 2.15 6.17 7.71
N ALA A 74 3.13 5.26 7.71
CA ALA A 74 3.17 4.14 6.77
C ALA A 74 2.16 3.03 7.12
N ALA A 75 1.97 2.74 8.41
CA ALA A 75 1.10 1.65 8.86
C ALA A 75 -0.36 1.80 8.37
N PRO A 76 -1.03 2.96 8.51
CA PRO A 76 -2.40 3.14 8.01
C PRO A 76 -2.54 2.92 6.49
N LEU A 77 -1.51 3.24 5.70
CA LEU A 77 -1.51 2.99 4.26
C LEU A 77 -1.53 1.48 3.97
N LEU A 78 -0.73 0.72 4.72
CA LEU A 78 -0.64 -0.73 4.57
C LEU A 78 -1.89 -1.44 5.13
N GLU A 79 -2.45 -0.98 6.24
CA GLU A 79 -3.73 -1.48 6.79
C GLU A 79 -4.85 -1.30 5.76
N ARG A 80 -4.94 -0.12 5.14
CA ARG A 80 -5.93 0.12 4.10
C ARG A 80 -5.69 -0.75 2.86
N ALA A 81 -4.44 -0.93 2.44
CA ALA A 81 -4.11 -1.84 1.35
C ALA A 81 -4.51 -3.29 1.68
N LEU A 82 -4.33 -3.72 2.94
CA LEU A 82 -4.71 -5.05 3.42
C LEU A 82 -6.22 -5.28 3.26
N VAL A 83 -7.04 -4.37 3.80
CA VAL A 83 -8.50 -4.45 3.74
C VAL A 83 -9.00 -4.53 2.29
N ILE A 84 -8.45 -3.68 1.40
CA ILE A 84 -8.82 -3.69 -0.01
C ILE A 84 -8.48 -5.03 -0.66
N LEU A 85 -7.29 -5.59 -0.41
CA LEU A 85 -6.90 -6.86 -1.01
C LEU A 85 -7.68 -8.05 -0.45
N GLU A 86 -7.92 -8.10 0.87
CA GLU A 86 -8.71 -9.16 1.50
C GLU A 86 -10.13 -9.21 0.92
N LYS A 87 -10.77 -8.04 0.74
CA LYS A 87 -12.11 -7.92 0.16
C LYS A 87 -12.17 -8.37 -1.31
N ASN A 88 -11.16 -8.03 -2.11
CA ASN A 88 -11.20 -8.24 -3.57
C ASN A 88 -10.58 -9.57 -4.03
N LEU A 89 -9.58 -10.10 -3.31
CA LEU A 89 -8.79 -11.28 -3.74
C LEU A 89 -8.89 -12.45 -2.76
N GLY A 90 -9.53 -12.26 -1.60
CA GLY A 90 -9.60 -13.23 -0.53
C GLY A 90 -8.36 -13.25 0.38
N PRO A 91 -8.49 -13.81 1.60
CA PRO A 91 -7.50 -13.67 2.68
C PRO A 91 -6.17 -14.44 2.45
N ASP A 92 -6.12 -15.34 1.47
CA ASP A 92 -4.94 -16.17 1.18
C ASP A 92 -4.17 -15.73 -0.08
N HIS A 93 -4.49 -14.57 -0.65
CA HIS A 93 -3.75 -14.07 -1.80
C HIS A 93 -2.33 -13.61 -1.41
N ILE A 94 -1.28 -14.09 -2.09
CA ILE A 94 0.14 -13.88 -1.74
C ILE A 94 0.56 -12.41 -1.47
N ARG A 95 -0.08 -11.43 -2.13
CA ARG A 95 0.13 -10.00 -1.85
C ARG A 95 -0.21 -9.58 -0.41
N ILE A 96 -1.16 -10.24 0.25
CA ILE A 96 -1.49 -10.01 1.67
C ILE A 96 -0.28 -10.32 2.55
N LEU A 97 0.44 -11.41 2.27
CA LEU A 97 1.64 -11.78 3.01
C LEU A 97 2.71 -10.67 2.94
N GLN A 98 2.87 -10.05 1.77
CA GLN A 98 3.80 -8.93 1.59
C GLN A 98 3.39 -7.70 2.39
N ILE A 99 2.09 -7.41 2.49
CA ILE A 99 1.56 -6.30 3.29
C ILE A 99 1.76 -6.58 4.79
N LEU A 100 1.41 -7.77 5.27
CA LEU A 100 1.55 -8.16 6.67
C LEU A 100 3.01 -8.05 7.15
N ASN A 101 3.97 -8.50 6.34
CA ASN A 101 5.40 -8.37 6.66
C ASN A 101 5.84 -6.90 6.76
N ARG A 102 5.30 -6.02 5.92
CA ARG A 102 5.61 -4.57 5.99
C ARG A 102 4.90 -3.88 7.14
N LEU A 103 3.70 -4.31 7.51
CA LEU A 103 3.01 -3.84 8.71
C LEU A 103 3.81 -4.19 9.95
N ALA A 104 4.26 -5.45 10.06
CA ALA A 104 5.13 -5.88 11.15
C ALA A 104 6.39 -5.00 11.26
N PHE A 105 7.07 -4.75 10.14
CA PHE A 105 8.22 -3.85 10.10
C PHE A 105 7.88 -2.40 10.50
N ALA A 106 6.77 -1.86 10.01
CA ALA A 106 6.32 -0.51 10.34
C ALA A 106 6.03 -0.37 11.84
N TYR A 107 5.26 -1.30 12.41
CA TYR A 107 4.92 -1.30 13.83
C TYR A 107 6.15 -1.49 14.70
N GLN A 108 7.03 -2.44 14.37
CA GLN A 108 8.28 -2.65 15.08
C GLN A 108 9.13 -1.38 15.13
N SER A 109 9.28 -0.72 13.99
CA SER A 109 10.04 0.53 13.86
C SER A 109 9.37 1.72 14.57
N ALA A 110 8.07 1.63 14.85
CA ALA A 110 7.30 2.61 15.61
C ALA A 110 7.20 2.27 17.11
N GLY A 111 7.84 1.20 17.60
CA GLY A 111 7.74 0.74 18.99
C GLY A 111 6.41 0.07 19.35
N LYS A 112 5.58 -0.26 18.36
CA LYS A 112 4.27 -0.91 18.49
C LYS A 112 4.42 -2.43 18.46
N TRP A 113 5.05 -2.98 19.50
CA TRP A 113 5.46 -4.39 19.50
C TRP A 113 4.28 -5.37 19.47
N GLY A 114 3.15 -5.03 20.11
CA GLY A 114 1.95 -5.88 20.11
C GLY A 114 1.36 -6.04 18.70
N GLU A 115 1.19 -4.92 18.00
CA GLU A 115 0.69 -4.91 16.63
C GLU A 115 1.67 -5.57 15.65
N ALA A 116 2.98 -5.41 15.89
CA ALA A 116 4.02 -6.08 15.10
C ALA A 116 3.92 -7.61 15.23
N THR A 117 3.81 -8.12 16.45
CA THR A 117 3.65 -9.56 16.73
C THR A 117 2.38 -10.10 16.07
N SER A 118 1.25 -9.41 16.23
CA SER A 118 -0.01 -9.81 15.60
C SER A 118 0.10 -9.90 14.07
N ALA A 119 0.76 -8.92 13.43
CA ALA A 119 0.98 -8.94 11.99
C ALA A 119 1.88 -10.12 11.55
N GLN A 120 2.91 -10.45 12.33
CA GLN A 120 3.78 -11.60 12.07
C GLN A 120 3.07 -12.94 12.25
N GLU A 121 2.22 -13.07 13.27
CA GLU A 121 1.44 -14.28 13.51
C GLU A 121 0.45 -14.52 12.36
N LYS A 122 -0.25 -13.47 11.91
CA LYS A 122 -1.12 -13.54 10.72
C LYS A 122 -0.34 -13.98 9.48
N ALA A 123 0.84 -13.41 9.25
CA ALA A 123 1.70 -13.79 8.13
C ALA A 123 2.13 -15.26 8.19
N ARG A 124 2.57 -15.75 9.35
CA ARG A 124 2.96 -17.16 9.57
C ARG A 124 1.78 -18.11 9.41
N ALA A 125 0.61 -17.77 9.93
CA ALA A 125 -0.60 -18.57 9.78
C ALA A 125 -0.97 -18.72 8.30
N MET A 126 -0.91 -17.62 7.53
CA MET A 126 -1.16 -17.63 6.10
C MET A 126 -0.12 -18.49 5.34
N GLN A 127 1.17 -18.39 5.67
CA GLN A 127 2.21 -19.22 5.06
C GLN A 127 1.93 -20.72 5.24
N LYS A 128 1.51 -21.14 6.45
CA LYS A 128 1.14 -22.53 6.72
C LYS A 128 -0.05 -22.97 5.85
N ARG A 129 -1.09 -22.14 5.73
CA ARG A 129 -2.25 -22.44 4.86
C ARG A 129 -1.84 -22.56 3.39
N LEU A 130 -0.94 -21.70 2.91
CA LEU A 130 -0.44 -21.77 1.53
C LEU A 130 0.45 -22.99 1.27
N ALA A 131 1.24 -23.40 2.25
CA ALA A 131 2.10 -24.58 2.15
C ALA A 131 1.31 -25.89 2.16
N GLY A 132 0.23 -25.98 2.96
CA GLY A 132 -0.63 -27.17 3.03
C GLY A 132 -1.60 -27.35 1.85
N ARG A 133 -1.58 -26.45 0.86
CA ARG A 133 -2.36 -26.57 -0.39
C ARG A 133 -1.56 -27.21 -1.54
N ARG A 134 -0.30 -27.58 -1.29
CA ARG A 134 0.59 -28.20 -2.28
C ARG A 134 0.56 -29.72 -2.17
#